data_AF-A0A6B3BPQ4-F1
#
_entry.id   AF-A0A6B3BPQ4-F1
#
_cell.length_a   1.000
_cell.length_b   1.000
_cell.length_c   1.000
_cell.angle_alpha   90.00
_cell.angle_beta   90.00
_cell.angle_gamma   90.00
#
_symmetry.space_group_name_H-M   'P 1'
#
loop_
_entity.id
_entity.type
_entity.pdbx_description
1 polymer ?
#
loop_
_entity_poly.entity_id
_entity_poly.type
_entity_poly.pdbx_seq_one_letter_code
_entity_poly.pdbx_strand_id
1 'polypeptide(L)'
;MTPTVTAAVLLAAVTHACWNALAHRIIDKLVGFTLIAGGGMLIGLVAVPFLPLPAAGAWPYLVASALIHIAYYVLLMRSFRLGDFGQAYPIARGTAPLVVTVLAAVFAHEVPNGWAAAGIVVSCAGLTGVALWGMRGRRPNWAAIGAALATGLSIAAYTVVDGLGVRASGSALSYIAWLMALEGIAVPAYALYRWRGQFLATVRPFAAVGLLGGALSVTAYGLVLWAQTRAELAPVAALRESSVKQGSCGNSLTARHA
;
A
#
# COMPACT_ATOMS: atom_id res chain seq x y z
N MET A 1 -7.79 12.53 -16.82
CA MET A 1 -6.48 11.84 -16.76
C MET A 1 -6.04 11.51 -18.17
N THR A 2 -4.75 11.67 -18.49
CA THR A 2 -4.23 11.29 -19.81
C THR A 2 -4.14 9.76 -19.94
N PRO A 3 -4.21 9.20 -21.16
CA PRO A 3 -4.10 7.75 -21.37
C PRO A 3 -2.80 7.14 -20.80
N THR A 4 -1.70 7.90 -20.85
CA THR A 4 -0.40 7.49 -20.32
C THR A 4 -0.42 7.31 -18.80
N VAL A 5 -1.05 8.23 -18.06
CA VAL A 5 -1.20 8.11 -16.60
C VAL A 5 -2.13 6.95 -16.27
N THR A 6 -3.23 6.79 -17.00
CA THR A 6 -4.13 5.64 -16.81
C THR A 6 -3.41 4.31 -17.03
N ALA A 7 -2.63 4.19 -18.10
CA ALA A 7 -1.85 2.98 -18.39
C ALA A 7 -0.81 2.70 -17.29
N ALA A 8 -0.13 3.73 -16.78
CA ALA A 8 0.81 3.59 -15.68
C ALA A 8 0.14 3.10 -14.39
N VAL A 9 -1.05 3.63 -14.06
CA VAL A 9 -1.82 3.20 -12.87
C VAL A 9 -2.36 1.78 -13.05
N LEU A 10 -2.79 1.38 -14.25
CA LEU A 10 -3.21 0.00 -14.53
C LEU A 10 -2.03 -0.97 -14.44
N LEU A 11 -0.87 -0.60 -14.98
CA LEU A 11 0.35 -1.38 -14.83
C LEU A 11 0.71 -1.52 -13.35
N ALA A 12 0.66 -0.42 -12.59
CA ALA A 12 0.86 -0.44 -11.15
C ALA A 12 -0.13 -1.37 -10.45
N ALA A 13 -1.39 -1.39 -10.86
CA ALA A 13 -2.42 -2.29 -10.30
C ALA A 13 -2.10 -3.77 -10.57
N VAL A 14 -1.64 -4.11 -11.78
CA VAL A 14 -1.22 -5.48 -12.15
C VAL A 14 0.03 -5.88 -11.36
N THR A 15 1.07 -5.03 -11.34
CA THR A 15 2.28 -5.26 -10.54
C THR A 15 1.94 -5.40 -9.06
N HIS A 16 0.96 -4.62 -8.57
CA HIS A 16 0.45 -4.71 -7.21
C HIS A 16 -0.22 -6.05 -6.92
N ALA A 17 -1.00 -6.58 -7.85
CA ALA A 17 -1.59 -7.91 -7.74
C ALA A 17 -0.52 -9.01 -7.72
N CYS A 18 0.52 -8.89 -8.55
CA CYS A 18 1.63 -9.85 -8.61
C CYS A 18 2.41 -9.93 -7.30
N TRP A 19 2.84 -8.79 -6.74
CA TRP A 19 3.59 -8.83 -5.46
C TRP A 19 2.71 -9.32 -4.32
N ASN A 20 1.42 -8.95 -4.30
CA ASN A 20 0.47 -9.47 -3.32
C ASN A 20 0.38 -10.99 -3.40
N ALA A 21 0.30 -11.57 -4.60
CA ALA A 21 0.25 -13.02 -4.79
C ALA A 21 1.53 -13.71 -4.27
N LEU A 22 2.71 -13.10 -4.50
CA LEU A 22 3.96 -13.59 -3.92
C LEU A 22 3.96 -13.51 -2.39
N ALA A 23 3.46 -12.41 -1.82
CA ALA A 23 3.36 -12.22 -0.37
C ALA A 23 2.44 -13.25 0.30
N HIS A 24 1.41 -13.76 -0.39
CA HIS A 24 0.54 -14.82 0.12
C HIS A 24 1.25 -16.17 0.26
N ARG A 25 2.35 -16.41 -0.47
CA ARG A 25 3.17 -17.63 -0.30
C ARG A 25 3.93 -17.64 1.02
N ILE A 26 4.04 -16.49 1.69
CA ILE A 26 4.70 -16.35 2.99
C ILE A 26 3.62 -16.41 4.07
N ILE A 27 3.61 -17.53 4.81
CA ILE A 27 2.60 -17.80 5.85
C ILE A 27 2.77 -16.82 7.02
N ASP A 28 4.00 -16.65 7.50
CA ASP A 28 4.31 -15.70 8.57
C ASP A 28 4.32 -14.26 8.03
N LYS A 29 3.36 -13.46 8.49
CA LYS A 29 3.22 -12.07 8.07
C LYS A 29 4.40 -11.19 8.48
N LEU A 30 5.01 -11.44 9.64
CA LEU A 30 6.18 -10.68 10.06
C LEU A 30 7.36 -10.96 9.13
N VAL A 31 7.55 -12.21 8.67
CA VAL A 31 8.57 -12.56 7.68
C VAL A 31 8.28 -11.85 6.36
N GLY A 32 7.03 -11.90 5.89
CA GLY A 32 6.61 -11.26 4.64
C GLY A 32 6.85 -9.75 4.64
N PHE A 33 6.36 -9.04 5.67
CA PHE A 33 6.57 -7.60 5.80
C PHE A 33 8.05 -7.24 5.97
N THR A 34 8.82 -8.04 6.71
CA THR A 34 10.27 -7.82 6.86
C THR A 34 10.99 -7.91 5.53
N LEU A 35 10.69 -8.91 4.71
CA LEU A 35 11.35 -9.08 3.42
C LEU A 35 10.93 -8.04 2.39
N ILE A 36 9.64 -7.67 2.36
CA ILE A 36 9.12 -6.67 1.42
C ILE A 36 9.62 -5.27 1.81
N ALA A 37 9.46 -4.87 3.08
CA ALA A 37 9.91 -3.57 3.56
C ALA A 37 11.45 -3.46 3.57
N GLY A 38 12.14 -4.53 3.97
CA GLY A 38 13.60 -4.59 3.91
C GLY A 38 14.14 -4.59 2.48
N GLY A 39 13.49 -5.29 1.56
CA GLY A 39 13.81 -5.23 0.12
C GLY A 39 13.62 -3.82 -0.44
N GLY A 40 12.52 -3.17 -0.08
CA GLY A 40 12.27 -1.77 -0.44
C GLY A 40 13.33 -0.82 0.12
N MET A 41 13.68 -0.99 1.40
CA MET A 41 14.75 -0.23 2.07
C MET A 41 16.08 -0.38 1.35
N LEU A 42 16.48 -1.61 0.99
CA LEU A 42 17.73 -1.85 0.25
C LEU A 42 17.72 -1.15 -1.11
N ILE A 43 16.61 -1.24 -1.85
CA ILE A 43 16.46 -0.55 -3.13
C ILE A 43 16.56 0.98 -2.94
N GLY A 44 15.88 1.52 -1.92
CA GLY A 44 15.95 2.94 -1.57
C GLY A 44 17.37 3.39 -1.25
N LEU A 45 18.05 2.69 -0.34
CA LEU A 45 19.42 2.99 0.07
C LEU A 45 20.42 2.91 -1.08
N VAL A 46 20.25 1.95 -2.00
CA VAL A 46 21.09 1.85 -3.20
C VAL A 46 20.77 2.98 -4.19
N ALA A 47 19.52 3.41 -4.30
CA ALA A 47 19.11 4.44 -5.25
C ALA A 47 19.46 5.88 -4.80
N VAL A 48 19.39 6.17 -3.49
CA VAL A 48 19.62 7.52 -2.92
C VAL A 48 20.91 8.19 -3.40
N PRO A 49 22.09 7.52 -3.44
CA PRO A 49 23.34 8.13 -3.90
C PRO A 49 23.34 8.55 -5.38
N PHE A 50 22.47 7.97 -6.20
CA PHE A 50 22.41 8.22 -7.65
C PHE A 50 21.31 9.22 -8.03
N LEU A 51 20.53 9.70 -7.07
CA LEU A 51 19.39 10.57 -7.29
C LEU A 51 19.63 11.94 -6.67
N PRO A 52 19.09 13.02 -7.27
CA PRO A 52 19.16 14.34 -6.65
C PRO A 52 18.41 14.33 -5.32
N LEU A 53 18.89 15.13 -4.36
CA LEU A 53 18.21 15.29 -3.08
C LEU A 53 16.80 15.87 -3.30
N PRO A 54 15.77 15.38 -2.56
CA PRO A 54 14.47 16.00 -2.54
C PRO A 54 14.58 17.46 -2.11
N ALA A 55 13.78 18.33 -2.74
CA ALA A 55 13.69 19.73 -2.33
C ALA A 55 13.35 19.85 -0.84
N ALA A 56 13.86 20.90 -0.18
CA ALA A 56 13.72 21.11 1.27
C ALA A 56 12.26 21.05 1.75
N GLY A 57 11.32 21.57 0.95
CA GLY A 57 9.89 21.56 1.25
C GLY A 57 9.25 20.16 1.28
N ALA A 58 9.88 19.14 0.70
CA ALA A 58 9.36 17.77 0.71
C ALA A 58 9.72 16.97 1.97
N TRP A 59 10.75 17.38 2.72
CA TRP A 59 11.23 16.63 3.89
C TRP A 59 10.20 16.48 5.01
N PRO A 60 9.40 17.51 5.37
CA PRO A 60 8.34 17.35 6.36
C PRO A 60 7.31 16.28 5.94
N TYR A 61 6.92 16.27 4.66
CA TYR A 61 6.04 15.23 4.11
C TYR A 61 6.70 13.86 4.16
N LEU A 62 7.99 13.77 3.83
CA LEU A 62 8.73 12.51 3.79
C LEU A 62 8.82 11.87 5.18
N VAL A 63 9.12 12.66 6.21
CA VAL A 63 9.16 12.18 7.61
C VAL A 63 7.75 11.81 8.08
N ALA A 64 6.75 12.66 7.82
CA ALA A 64 5.36 12.36 8.19
C ALA A 64 4.87 11.07 7.51
N SER A 65 5.12 10.90 6.21
CA SER A 65 4.79 9.71 5.44
C SER A 65 5.48 8.47 5.99
N ALA A 66 6.76 8.52 6.30
CA ALA A 66 7.47 7.38 6.88
C ALA A 66 6.84 6.95 8.21
N LEU A 67 6.50 7.90 9.09
CA LEU A 67 5.83 7.62 10.36
C LEU A 67 4.43 7.02 10.16
N ILE A 68 3.64 7.57 9.22
CA ILE A 68 2.31 7.05 8.92
C ILE A 68 2.40 5.64 8.32
N HIS A 69 3.38 5.36 7.46
CA HIS A 69 3.60 4.02 6.90
C HIS A 69 3.99 3.00 7.96
N ILE A 70 4.84 3.39 8.91
CA ILE A 70 5.19 2.53 10.06
C ILE A 70 3.93 2.22 10.88
N ALA A 71 3.11 3.23 11.18
CA ALA A 71 1.84 3.04 11.88
C ALA A 71 0.88 2.13 11.07
N TYR A 72 0.80 2.32 9.76
CA TYR A 72 0.04 1.48 8.84
C TYR A 72 0.48 0.02 8.90
N TYR A 73 1.79 -0.28 8.88
CA TYR A 73 2.27 -1.67 8.98
C TYR A 73 1.84 -2.32 10.29
N VAL A 74 1.92 -1.59 11.41
CA VAL A 74 1.49 -2.09 12.72
C VAL A 74 -0.03 -2.34 12.75
N LEU A 75 -0.83 -1.38 12.27
CA LEU A 75 -2.29 -1.49 12.22
C LEU A 75 -2.73 -2.62 11.30
N LEU A 76 -2.08 -2.77 10.14
CA LEU A 76 -2.37 -3.82 9.19
C LEU A 76 -2.05 -5.20 9.77
N MET A 77 -0.86 -5.38 10.37
CA MET A 77 -0.51 -6.62 11.06
C MET A 77 -1.49 -6.94 12.20
N ARG A 78 -1.94 -5.92 12.96
CA ARG A 78 -2.95 -6.09 14.00
C ARG A 78 -4.31 -6.48 13.42
N SER A 79 -4.71 -5.90 12.30
CA SER A 79 -5.98 -6.22 11.63
C SER A 79 -6.01 -7.68 11.16
N PHE A 80 -4.90 -8.20 10.61
CA PHE A 80 -4.79 -9.61 10.21
C PHE A 80 -4.72 -10.59 11.38
N ARG A 81 -4.30 -10.14 12.55
CA ARG A 81 -4.35 -10.97 13.77
C ARG A 81 -5.74 -11.02 14.40
N LEU A 82 -6.52 -9.94 14.27
CA LEU A 82 -7.83 -9.81 14.90
C LEU A 82 -8.97 -10.31 14.00
N GLY A 83 -8.83 -10.22 12.68
CA GLY A 83 -9.83 -10.66 11.71
C GLY A 83 -9.23 -11.46 10.57
N ASP A 84 -10.08 -12.25 9.90
CA ASP A 84 -9.68 -13.00 8.73
C ASP A 84 -9.26 -12.05 7.60
N PHE A 85 -8.21 -12.41 6.86
CA PHE A 85 -7.67 -11.60 5.76
C PHE A 85 -8.76 -11.19 4.75
N GLY A 86 -9.68 -12.12 4.44
CA GLY A 86 -10.80 -11.88 3.52
C GLY A 86 -11.83 -10.84 3.99
N GLN A 87 -11.84 -10.49 5.28
CA GLN A 87 -12.74 -9.48 5.85
C GLN A 87 -12.03 -8.15 6.10
N ALA A 88 -10.84 -8.19 6.73
CA ALA A 88 -10.11 -6.98 7.09
C ALA A 88 -9.63 -6.21 5.86
N TYR A 89 -9.18 -6.93 4.83
CA TYR A 89 -8.59 -6.32 3.63
C TYR A 89 -9.62 -5.52 2.80
N PRO A 90 -10.82 -6.05 2.46
CA PRO A 90 -11.82 -5.26 1.73
C PRO A 90 -12.35 -4.06 2.51
N ILE A 91 -12.45 -4.13 3.84
CA ILE A 91 -12.87 -2.97 4.67
C ILE A 91 -11.82 -1.85 4.61
N ALA A 92 -10.56 -2.18 4.85
CA ALA A 92 -9.48 -1.20 4.83
C ALA A 92 -9.34 -0.53 3.44
N ARG A 93 -9.42 -1.33 2.38
CA ARG A 93 -9.27 -0.87 0.99
C ARG A 93 -10.54 -0.19 0.44
N GLY A 94 -11.72 -0.58 0.91
CA GLY A 94 -12.99 0.04 0.51
C GLY A 94 -13.23 1.40 1.18
N THR A 95 -12.63 1.65 2.34
CA THR A 95 -12.77 2.94 3.05
C THR A 95 -11.74 3.96 2.63
N ALA A 96 -10.54 3.52 2.23
CA ALA A 96 -9.44 4.42 1.88
C ALA A 96 -9.78 5.44 0.77
N PRO A 97 -10.36 5.10 -0.40
CA PRO A 97 -10.60 6.07 -1.46
C PRO A 97 -11.62 7.17 -1.08
N LEU A 98 -12.63 6.84 -0.28
CA LEU A 98 -13.58 7.85 0.23
C LEU A 98 -12.87 8.87 1.11
N VAL A 99 -12.04 8.39 2.04
CA VAL A 99 -11.29 9.26 2.94
C VAL A 99 -10.23 10.06 2.16
N VAL A 100 -9.54 9.45 1.19
CA VAL A 100 -8.62 10.16 0.29
C VAL A 100 -9.33 11.28 -0.44
N THR A 101 -10.57 11.06 -0.90
CA THR A 101 -11.35 12.09 -1.60
C THR A 101 -11.61 13.30 -0.71
N VAL A 102 -12.02 13.07 0.54
CA VAL A 102 -12.25 14.15 1.51
C VAL A 102 -10.95 14.86 1.86
N LEU A 103 -9.88 14.12 2.15
CA LEU A 103 -8.58 14.69 2.50
C LEU A 103 -7.95 15.46 1.33
N ALA A 104 -8.07 14.96 0.09
CA ALA A 104 -7.59 15.65 -1.11
C ALA A 104 -8.38 16.94 -1.37
N ALA A 105 -9.69 16.96 -1.15
CA ALA A 105 -10.49 18.17 -1.26
C ALA A 105 -10.08 19.24 -0.24
N VAL A 106 -9.73 18.83 0.99
CA VAL A 106 -9.34 19.75 2.08
C VAL A 106 -7.90 20.23 1.94
N PHE A 107 -6.95 19.32 1.73
CA PHE A 107 -5.51 19.60 1.79
C PHE A 107 -4.85 19.85 0.43
N ALA A 108 -5.39 19.29 -0.65
CA ALA A 108 -4.90 19.50 -2.00
C ALA A 108 -5.81 20.41 -2.83
N HIS A 109 -6.97 20.82 -2.28
CA HIS A 109 -8.02 21.55 -3.00
C HIS A 109 -8.47 20.87 -4.30
N GLU A 110 -8.36 19.53 -4.34
CA GLU A 110 -8.75 18.70 -5.47
C GLU A 110 -10.16 18.13 -5.25
N VAL A 111 -11.15 18.61 -6.01
CA VAL A 111 -12.52 18.08 -5.97
C VAL A 111 -12.76 17.25 -7.24
N PRO A 112 -12.94 15.92 -7.13
CA PRO A 112 -13.19 15.09 -8.30
C PRO A 112 -14.52 15.47 -8.97
N ASN A 113 -14.55 15.40 -10.30
CA ASN A 113 -15.78 15.60 -11.07
C ASN A 113 -16.85 14.55 -10.72
N GLY A 114 -18.11 14.83 -11.06
CA GLY A 114 -19.25 13.97 -10.70
C GLY A 114 -19.11 12.50 -11.14
N TRP A 115 -18.48 12.24 -12.29
CA TRP A 115 -18.22 10.89 -12.79
C TRP A 115 -17.14 10.16 -11.98
N ALA A 116 -16.06 10.85 -11.63
CA ALA A 116 -15.00 10.31 -10.78
C ALA A 116 -15.54 10.02 -9.37
N ALA A 117 -16.33 10.92 -8.79
CA ALA A 117 -17.01 10.72 -7.51
C ALA A 117 -17.95 9.50 -7.54
N ALA A 118 -18.75 9.34 -8.60
CA ALA A 118 -19.59 8.16 -8.78
C ALA A 118 -18.77 6.86 -8.84
N GLY A 119 -17.66 6.85 -9.60
CA GLY A 119 -16.74 5.72 -9.68
C GLY A 119 -16.12 5.33 -8.33
N ILE A 120 -15.73 6.33 -7.52
CA ILE A 120 -15.25 6.14 -6.15
C ILE A 120 -16.33 5.49 -5.29
N VAL A 121 -17.55 6.04 -5.28
CA VAL A 121 -18.66 5.52 -4.48
C VAL A 121 -19.00 4.09 -4.86
N VAL A 122 -19.12 3.78 -6.15
CA VAL A 122 -19.41 2.43 -6.64
C VAL A 122 -18.31 1.44 -6.25
N SER A 123 -17.04 1.83 -6.34
CA SER A 123 -15.91 0.96 -5.98
C SER A 123 -15.89 0.66 -4.47
N CYS A 124 -16.12 1.68 -3.65
CA CYS A 124 -16.15 1.57 -2.19
C CYS A 124 -17.38 0.77 -1.73
N ALA A 125 -18.54 0.98 -2.35
CA ALA A 125 -19.76 0.20 -2.11
C ALA A 125 -19.56 -1.27 -2.47
N GLY A 126 -18.88 -1.57 -3.60
CA GLY A 126 -18.55 -2.93 -4.01
C GLY A 126 -17.64 -3.65 -2.99
N LEU A 127 -16.56 -3.01 -2.55
CA LEU A 127 -15.63 -3.57 -1.56
C LEU A 127 -16.29 -3.77 -0.19
N THR A 128 -17.11 -2.81 0.24
CA THR A 128 -17.89 -2.91 1.48
C THR A 128 -18.94 -4.02 1.39
N GLY A 129 -19.60 -4.16 0.23
CA GLY A 129 -20.54 -5.24 -0.04
C GLY A 129 -19.91 -6.63 0.06
N VAL A 130 -18.70 -6.81 -0.48
CA VAL A 130 -17.92 -8.05 -0.34
C VAL A 130 -17.57 -8.32 1.12
N ALA A 131 -17.15 -7.30 1.88
CA ALA A 131 -16.88 -7.44 3.31
C ALA A 131 -18.13 -7.85 4.10
N LEU A 132 -19.27 -7.19 3.86
CA LEU A 132 -20.56 -7.50 4.48
C LEU A 132 -21.02 -8.92 4.14
N TRP A 133 -20.84 -9.35 2.88
CA TRP A 133 -21.15 -10.71 2.45
C TRP A 133 -20.30 -11.76 3.17
N GLY A 134 -18.99 -11.50 3.33
CA GLY A 134 -18.08 -12.36 4.09
C GLY A 134 -18.39 -12.45 5.58
N MET A 135 -19.13 -11.47 6.13
CA MET A 135 -19.62 -11.48 7.52
C MET A 135 -20.97 -12.20 7.69
N ARG A 136 -21.64 -12.58 6.60
CA ARG A 136 -22.96 -13.19 6.66
C ARG A 136 -22.88 -14.53 7.40
N GLY A 137 -23.55 -14.60 8.56
CA GLY A 137 -23.58 -15.80 9.42
C GLY A 137 -22.51 -15.86 10.51
N ARG A 138 -21.68 -14.82 10.71
CA ARG A 138 -20.68 -14.75 11.80
C ARG A 138 -20.92 -13.50 12.66
N ARG A 139 -20.64 -13.59 13.98
CA ARG A 139 -20.74 -12.42 14.87
C ARG A 139 -19.67 -11.38 14.48
N PRO A 140 -20.03 -10.09 14.30
CA PRO A 140 -19.07 -9.07 13.92
C PRO A 140 -18.03 -8.86 15.04
N ASN A 141 -16.76 -9.06 14.70
CA ASN A 141 -15.65 -8.70 15.59
C ASN A 141 -15.37 -7.19 15.46
N TRP A 142 -15.96 -6.40 16.35
CA TRP A 142 -15.80 -4.94 16.35
C TRP A 142 -14.34 -4.48 16.49
N ALA A 143 -13.50 -5.23 17.19
CA ALA A 143 -12.08 -4.91 17.30
C ALA A 143 -11.35 -5.10 15.95
N ALA A 144 -11.72 -6.14 15.19
CA ALA A 144 -11.17 -6.37 13.85
C ALA A 144 -11.64 -5.30 12.85
N ILE A 145 -12.94 -4.92 12.91
CA ILE A 145 -13.49 -3.85 12.07
C ILE A 145 -12.81 -2.52 12.40
N GLY A 146 -12.67 -2.16 13.68
CA GLY A 146 -11.98 -0.95 14.11
C GLY A 146 -10.52 -0.90 13.64
N ALA A 147 -9.80 -2.03 13.73
CA ALA A 147 -8.43 -2.12 13.22
C ALA A 147 -8.34 -2.01 11.69
N ALA A 148 -9.31 -2.57 10.96
CA ALA A 148 -9.39 -2.44 9.51
C ALA A 148 -9.72 -1.00 9.07
N LEU A 149 -10.63 -0.32 9.77
CA LEU A 149 -10.95 1.10 9.53
C LEU A 149 -9.76 2.00 9.84
N ALA A 150 -9.07 1.77 10.95
CA ALA A 150 -7.85 2.50 11.29
C ALA A 150 -6.75 2.29 10.23
N THR A 151 -6.63 1.06 9.71
CA THR A 151 -5.76 0.77 8.57
C THR A 151 -6.19 1.57 7.33
N GLY A 152 -7.48 1.60 6.97
CA GLY A 152 -8.00 2.40 5.87
C GLY A 152 -7.73 3.90 6.00
N LEU A 153 -7.89 4.44 7.22
CA LEU A 153 -7.56 5.83 7.53
C LEU A 153 -6.07 6.11 7.38
N SER A 154 -5.21 5.21 7.86
CA SER A 154 -3.76 5.34 7.67
C SER A 154 -3.36 5.29 6.19
N ILE A 155 -4.06 4.47 5.38
CA ILE A 155 -3.89 4.42 3.92
C ILE A 155 -4.22 5.76 3.30
N ALA A 156 -5.34 6.35 3.69
CA ALA A 156 -5.75 7.64 3.17
C ALA A 156 -4.80 8.76 3.57
N ALA A 157 -4.35 8.76 4.83
CA ALA A 157 -3.42 9.74 5.36
C ALA A 157 -2.08 9.72 4.60
N TYR A 158 -1.43 8.55 4.48
CA TYR A 158 -0.17 8.51 3.73
C TYR A 158 -0.41 8.87 2.25
N THR A 159 -1.49 8.40 1.64
CA THR A 159 -1.75 8.66 0.21
C THR A 159 -1.82 10.15 -0.12
N VAL A 160 -2.38 10.97 0.77
CA VAL A 160 -2.43 12.42 0.60
C VAL A 160 -1.10 13.09 0.94
N VAL A 161 -0.48 12.71 2.06
CA VAL A 161 0.82 13.28 2.46
C VAL A 161 1.89 12.97 1.41
N ASP A 162 1.93 11.76 0.88
CA ASP A 162 2.81 11.36 -0.22
C ASP A 162 2.51 12.08 -1.51
N GLY A 163 1.24 12.21 -1.85
CA GLY A 163 0.79 12.95 -3.02
C GLY A 163 1.26 14.40 -3.01
N LEU A 164 1.18 15.07 -1.84
CA LEU A 164 1.69 16.42 -1.67
C LEU A 164 3.22 16.46 -1.64
N GLY A 165 3.85 15.52 -0.93
CA GLY A 165 5.30 15.42 -0.79
C GLY A 165 6.02 15.15 -2.11
N VAL A 166 5.51 14.24 -2.94
CA VAL A 166 6.07 13.91 -4.25
C VAL A 166 5.95 15.07 -5.24
N ARG A 167 4.88 15.87 -5.15
CA ARG A 167 4.73 17.11 -5.93
C ARG A 167 5.73 18.17 -5.47
N ALA A 168 6.00 18.25 -4.17
CA ALA A 168 6.95 19.18 -3.59
C ALA A 168 8.43 18.77 -3.75
N SER A 169 8.72 17.50 -4.07
CA SER A 169 10.09 16.97 -4.08
C SER A 169 10.93 17.37 -5.29
N GLY A 170 10.28 17.76 -6.39
CA GLY A 170 10.91 17.99 -7.69
C GLY A 170 11.31 16.72 -8.46
N SER A 171 11.30 15.56 -7.80
CA SER A 171 11.64 14.26 -8.39
C SER A 171 10.88 13.14 -7.69
N ALA A 172 10.01 12.46 -8.44
CA ALA A 172 9.24 11.32 -7.92
C ALA A 172 10.15 10.16 -7.51
N LEU A 173 11.22 9.91 -8.27
CA LEU A 173 12.20 8.86 -7.98
C LEU A 173 12.99 9.15 -6.71
N SER A 174 13.37 10.41 -6.49
CA SER A 174 14.06 10.82 -5.26
C SER A 174 13.15 10.65 -4.05
N TYR A 175 11.88 11.06 -4.17
CA TYR A 175 10.91 10.93 -3.08
C TYR A 175 10.69 9.46 -2.67
N ILE A 176 10.46 8.56 -3.64
CA ILE A 176 10.27 7.14 -3.32
C ILE A 176 11.53 6.51 -2.74
N ALA A 177 12.72 6.81 -3.28
CA ALA A 177 13.96 6.22 -2.79
C ALA A 177 14.20 6.56 -1.30
N TRP A 178 14.01 7.83 -0.94
CA TRP A 178 14.11 8.28 0.44
C TRP A 178 12.99 7.72 1.33
N LEU A 179 11.75 7.68 0.84
CA LEU A 179 10.62 7.13 1.61
C LEU A 179 10.85 5.64 1.95
N MET A 180 11.21 4.83 0.95
CA MET A 180 11.51 3.41 1.13
C MET A 180 12.69 3.20 2.10
N ALA A 181 13.72 4.05 2.00
CA ALA A 181 14.88 3.98 2.90
C ALA A 181 14.51 4.29 4.36
N LEU A 182 13.60 5.24 4.62
CA LEU A 182 13.21 5.63 5.98
C LEU A 182 12.17 4.70 6.60
N GLU A 183 11.08 4.40 5.88
CA GLU A 183 9.98 3.58 6.42
C GLU A 183 10.39 2.11 6.57
N GLY A 184 11.25 1.64 5.67
CA GLY A 184 11.64 0.24 5.57
C GLY A 184 12.57 -0.23 6.68
N ILE A 185 13.00 0.65 7.59
CA ILE A 185 13.86 0.33 8.73
C ILE A 185 13.06 -0.34 9.86
N ALA A 186 11.85 0.14 10.13
CA ALA A 186 11.14 -0.19 11.37
C ALA A 186 10.80 -1.69 11.49
N VAL A 187 10.26 -2.29 10.41
CA VAL A 187 9.83 -3.69 10.43
C VAL A 187 11.03 -4.66 10.51
N PRO A 188 12.07 -4.53 9.67
CA PRO A 188 13.27 -5.35 9.80
C PRO A 188 14.00 -5.18 11.12
N ALA A 189 14.09 -3.95 11.67
CA ALA A 189 14.69 -3.71 12.97
C ALA A 189 13.91 -4.45 14.09
N TYR A 190 12.58 -4.38 14.06
CA TYR A 190 11.75 -5.12 15.00
C TYR A 190 11.89 -6.65 14.85
N ALA A 191 11.93 -7.17 13.62
CA ALA A 191 12.13 -8.59 13.36
C ALA A 191 13.51 -9.07 13.84
N LEU A 192 14.56 -8.29 13.63
CA LEU A 192 15.91 -8.55 14.15
C LEU A 192 15.91 -8.56 15.69
N TYR A 193 15.22 -7.61 16.33
CA TYR A 193 15.08 -7.60 17.78
C TYR A 193 14.30 -8.82 18.31
N ARG A 194 13.24 -9.24 17.61
CA ARG A 194 12.34 -10.33 18.01
C ARG A 194 12.95 -11.73 17.84
N TRP A 195 13.67 -11.96 16.75
CA TRP A 195 14.25 -13.27 16.41
C TRP A 195 15.75 -13.37 16.73
N ARG A 196 16.44 -12.24 16.90
CA ARG A 196 17.86 -12.15 17.28
C ARG A 196 18.72 -13.07 16.40
N GLY A 197 19.45 -14.01 16.99
CA GLY A 197 20.32 -14.96 16.28
C GLY A 197 19.58 -15.89 15.30
N GLN A 198 18.25 -16.02 15.39
CA GLN A 198 17.46 -16.84 14.46
C GLN A 198 16.98 -16.07 13.23
N PHE A 199 17.18 -14.75 13.17
CA PHE A 199 16.65 -13.89 12.11
C PHE A 199 16.93 -14.44 10.70
N LEU A 200 18.20 -14.75 10.41
CA LEU A 200 18.60 -15.27 9.11
C LEU A 200 17.98 -16.63 8.80
N ALA A 201 17.90 -17.52 9.78
CA ALA A 201 17.27 -18.83 9.60
C ALA A 201 15.77 -18.71 9.27
N THR A 202 15.09 -17.71 9.85
CA THR A 202 13.66 -17.47 9.62
C THR A 202 13.38 -16.83 8.26
N VAL A 203 14.20 -15.87 7.81
CA VAL A 203 13.93 -15.13 6.56
C VAL A 203 14.52 -15.77 5.31
N ARG A 204 15.66 -16.50 5.43
CA ARG A 204 16.40 -17.07 4.29
C ARG A 204 15.56 -17.98 3.38
N PRO A 205 14.66 -18.85 3.88
CA PRO A 205 13.84 -19.70 3.02
C PRO A 205 12.94 -18.91 2.07
N PHE A 206 12.54 -17.70 2.47
CA PHE A 206 11.62 -16.85 1.70
C PHE A 206 12.31 -15.66 1.04
N ALA A 207 13.64 -15.51 1.21
CA ALA A 207 14.36 -14.30 0.81
C ALA A 207 14.19 -13.95 -0.68
N ALA A 208 14.33 -14.93 -1.59
CA ALA A 208 14.16 -14.68 -3.02
C ALA A 208 12.74 -14.21 -3.37
N VAL A 209 11.71 -14.87 -2.82
CA VAL A 209 10.30 -14.53 -3.06
C VAL A 209 9.95 -13.17 -2.45
N GLY A 210 10.42 -12.91 -1.22
CA GLY A 210 10.14 -11.69 -0.50
C GLY A 210 10.87 -10.48 -1.09
N LEU A 211 12.14 -10.61 -1.52
CA LEU A 211 12.88 -9.54 -2.18
C LEU A 211 12.32 -9.22 -3.56
N LEU A 212 11.92 -10.23 -4.34
CA LEU A 212 11.20 -10.02 -5.60
C LEU A 212 9.87 -9.30 -5.36
N GLY A 213 9.12 -9.72 -4.32
CA GLY A 213 7.92 -9.03 -3.87
C GLY A 213 8.19 -7.59 -3.49
N GLY A 214 9.29 -7.32 -2.78
CA GLY A 214 9.77 -5.98 -2.45
C GLY A 214 10.04 -5.12 -3.69
N ALA A 215 10.80 -5.64 -4.66
CA ALA A 215 11.10 -4.92 -5.90
C ALA A 215 9.83 -4.58 -6.71
N LEU A 216 8.90 -5.54 -6.83
CA LEU A 216 7.61 -5.30 -7.48
C LEU A 216 6.75 -4.30 -6.69
N SER A 217 6.80 -4.33 -5.36
CA SER A 217 6.08 -3.39 -4.49
C SER A 217 6.59 -1.95 -4.68
N VAL A 218 7.92 -1.75 -4.64
CA VAL A 218 8.56 -0.45 -4.92
C VAL A 218 8.20 0.04 -6.31
N THR A 219 8.23 -0.84 -7.32
CA THR A 219 7.89 -0.48 -8.70
C THR A 219 6.43 -0.05 -8.82
N ALA A 220 5.50 -0.82 -8.26
CA ALA A 220 4.08 -0.50 -8.27
C ALA A 220 3.81 0.85 -7.56
N TYR A 221 4.42 1.06 -6.40
CA TYR A 221 4.22 2.27 -5.63
C TYR A 221 4.89 3.50 -6.28
N GLY A 222 6.05 3.32 -6.91
CA GLY A 222 6.73 4.37 -7.68
C GLY A 222 5.92 4.84 -8.88
N LEU A 223 5.26 3.92 -9.58
CA LEU A 223 4.33 4.26 -10.66
C LEU A 223 3.12 5.04 -10.13
N VAL A 224 2.60 4.69 -8.94
CA VAL A 224 1.50 5.43 -8.30
C VAL A 224 1.94 6.84 -7.92
N LEU A 225 3.08 7.00 -7.26
CA LEU A 225 3.61 8.32 -6.90
C LEU A 225 3.87 9.19 -8.12
N TRP A 226 4.43 8.61 -9.19
CA TRP A 226 4.60 9.31 -10.46
C TRP A 226 3.25 9.70 -11.09
N ALA A 227 2.24 8.84 -11.03
CA ALA A 227 0.91 9.18 -11.51
C ALA A 227 0.29 10.33 -10.68
N GLN A 228 0.51 10.33 -9.36
CA GLN A 228 0.07 11.40 -8.48
C GLN A 228 0.78 12.72 -8.76
N THR A 229 1.97 12.77 -9.38
CA THR A 229 2.53 14.07 -9.82
C THR A 229 1.78 14.65 -11.03
N ARG A 230 1.01 13.83 -11.77
CA ARG A 230 0.39 14.22 -13.06
C ARG A 230 -1.14 14.17 -13.08
N ALA A 231 -1.76 13.63 -12.05
CA ALA A 231 -3.20 13.51 -11.92
C ALA A 231 -3.64 13.75 -10.48
N GLU A 232 -4.95 13.98 -10.30
CA GLU A 232 -5.58 14.12 -8.98
C GLU A 232 -5.46 12.83 -8.16
N LEU A 233 -5.38 12.98 -6.84
CA LEU A 233 -5.14 11.90 -5.89
C LEU A 233 -6.30 10.91 -5.82
N ALA A 234 -7.54 11.40 -5.81
CA ALA A 234 -8.73 10.58 -5.62
C ALA A 234 -8.99 9.60 -6.79
N PRO A 235 -8.94 10.03 -8.07
CA PRO A 235 -9.05 9.10 -9.20
C PRO A 235 -7.93 8.05 -9.25
N VAL A 236 -6.69 8.43 -8.92
CA VAL A 236 -5.56 7.48 -8.86
C VAL A 236 -5.77 6.43 -7.76
N ALA A 237 -6.23 6.87 -6.58
CA ALA A 237 -6.55 5.95 -5.48
C ALA A 237 -7.69 4.99 -5.85
N ALA A 238 -8.73 5.46 -6.52
CA ALA A 238 -9.83 4.61 -6.97
C ALA A 238 -9.37 3.56 -8.01
N LEU A 239 -8.56 3.97 -8.99
CA LEU A 239 -8.02 3.05 -9.99
C LEU A 239 -7.09 1.99 -9.36
N ARG A 240 -6.33 2.35 -8.33
CA ARG A 240 -5.51 1.41 -7.55
C ARG A 240 -6.36 0.29 -6.93
N GLU A 241 -7.61 0.55 -6.57
CA GLU A 241 -8.48 -0.49 -6.01
C GLU A 241 -8.92 -1.58 -7.00
N SER A 242 -8.77 -1.33 -8.31
CA SER A 242 -9.01 -2.37 -9.32
C SER A 242 -8.07 -3.57 -9.19
N SER A 243 -6.90 -3.41 -8.55
CA SER A 243 -5.95 -4.50 -8.29
C SER A 243 -6.57 -5.63 -7.45
N VAL A 244 -7.56 -5.32 -6.60
CA VAL A 244 -8.22 -6.31 -5.74
C VAL A 244 -8.99 -7.34 -6.57
N LYS A 245 -9.68 -6.89 -7.64
CA LYS A 245 -10.41 -7.79 -8.55
C LYS A 245 -9.45 -8.71 -9.31
N GLN A 246 -8.31 -8.18 -9.74
CA GLN A 246 -7.31 -8.93 -10.51
C GLN A 246 -6.58 -9.98 -9.65
N GLY A 247 -6.24 -9.63 -8.41
CA GLY A 247 -5.66 -10.57 -7.45
C GLY A 247 -6.61 -11.73 -7.10
N SER A 248 -7.91 -11.48 -7.04
CA SER A 248 -8.92 -12.53 -6.84
C SER A 248 -9.03 -13.49 -8.04
N CYS A 249 -8.76 -13.02 -9.26
CA CYS A 249 -8.78 -13.84 -10.47
C CYS A 249 -7.49 -14.71 -10.60
N GLY A 250 -6.34 -14.18 -10.17
CA GLY A 250 -5.10 -14.96 -10.12
C GLY A 250 -5.12 -16.10 -9.10
N ASN A 251 -5.77 -15.91 -7.95
CA ASN A 251 -5.93 -16.94 -6.93
C ASN A 251 -6.94 -18.03 -7.33
N SER A 252 -7.98 -17.72 -8.10
CA SER A 252 -8.95 -18.72 -8.57
C SER A 252 -8.39 -19.60 -9.70
N LEU A 253 -7.41 -19.10 -10.47
CA LEU A 253 -6.70 -19.90 -11.47
C LEU A 253 -5.65 -20.83 -10.86
N THR A 254 -4.98 -20.40 -9.77
CA THR A 254 -4.00 -21.24 -9.07
C THR A 254 -4.64 -22.28 -8.14
N ALA A 255 -5.80 -21.99 -7.56
CA ALA A 255 -6.58 -22.96 -6.77
C ALA A 255 -7.25 -24.06 -7.60
N ARG A 256 -7.28 -23.96 -8.93
CA ARG A 256 -7.81 -25.01 -9.83
C ARG A 256 -6.77 -26.06 -10.24
N HIS A 257 -5.53 -25.93 -9.78
CA HIS A 257 -4.42 -26.85 -10.10
C HIS A 257 -3.72 -27.45 -8.88
N ALA A 258 -4.37 -27.45 -7.71
CA ALA A 258 -3.91 -28.13 -6.50
C ALA A 258 -4.91 -29.21 -6.08
#